data_AF-A0AAN6N0V1-F1
#
_entry.id   AF-A0AAN6N0V1-F1
#
_cell.length_a   1.000
_cell.length_b   1.000
_cell.length_c   1.000
_cell.angle_alpha   90.00
_cell.angle_beta   90.00
_cell.angle_gamma   90.00
#
_symmetry.space_group_name_H-M   'P 1'
#
loop_
_entity.id
_entity.type
_entity.pdbx_description
1 polymer ?
#
loop_
_entity_poly.entity_id
_entity_poly.type
_entity_poly.pdbx_seq_one_letter_code
_entity_poly.pdbx_strand_id
1 'polypeptide(L)'
;SVADRFNLLPDDTQFVFDFNQPQKSAGNSGELVAANRKTFPALISTGSGMVIGRIGPYGMNTFHIHPRSAELQLVVQGRLVTKMTPENGVLNVNGNRRVIRNVIGPYQMTPFYQG
;
A
#
# COMPACT_ATOMS: atom_id res chain seq x y z
N SER A 1 -5.32 -0.50 -28.14
CA SER A 1 -5.86 0.81 -27.71
C SER A 1 -6.35 0.70 -26.26
N VAL A 2 -6.79 1.81 -25.62
CA VAL A 2 -7.48 1.73 -24.32
C VAL A 2 -8.79 0.96 -24.47
N ALA A 3 -9.54 1.21 -25.55
CA ALA A 3 -10.80 0.54 -25.86
C ALA A 3 -10.66 -1.00 -25.94
N ASP A 4 -9.58 -1.50 -26.57
CA ASP A 4 -9.36 -2.95 -26.68
C ASP A 4 -9.22 -3.64 -25.31
N ARG A 5 -8.78 -2.91 -24.27
CA ARG A 5 -8.65 -3.47 -22.92
C ARG A 5 -9.98 -3.56 -22.19
N PHE A 6 -10.88 -2.61 -22.41
CA PHE A 6 -12.25 -2.71 -21.90
C PHE A 6 -12.98 -3.88 -22.58
N ASN A 7 -12.71 -4.16 -23.85
CA ASN A 7 -13.25 -5.34 -24.53
C ASN A 7 -12.74 -6.68 -23.94
N LEU A 8 -11.59 -6.69 -23.25
CA LEU A 8 -11.07 -7.88 -22.54
C LEU A 8 -11.73 -8.09 -21.17
N LEU A 9 -12.44 -7.09 -20.65
CA LEU A 9 -13.16 -7.12 -19.38
C LEU A 9 -14.65 -6.79 -19.64
N PRO A 10 -15.39 -7.65 -20.33
CA PRO A 10 -16.75 -7.36 -20.79
C PRO A 10 -17.81 -7.32 -19.67
N ASP A 11 -17.51 -7.84 -18.47
CA ASP A 11 -18.42 -7.88 -17.33
C ASP A 11 -18.04 -6.81 -16.29
N ASP A 12 -19.02 -6.00 -15.89
CA ASP A 12 -18.85 -4.92 -14.89
C ASP A 12 -18.25 -5.43 -13.56
N THR A 13 -18.53 -6.68 -13.18
CA THR A 13 -17.97 -7.29 -11.97
C THR A 13 -16.45 -7.43 -12.01
N GLN A 14 -15.84 -7.44 -13.21
CA GLN A 14 -14.38 -7.47 -13.39
C GLN A 14 -13.70 -6.13 -13.02
N PHE A 15 -14.50 -5.09 -12.71
CA PHE A 15 -14.04 -3.80 -12.20
C PHE A 15 -14.27 -3.66 -10.69
N VAL A 16 -14.64 -4.74 -9.99
CA VAL A 16 -14.74 -4.79 -8.53
C VAL A 16 -13.68 -5.74 -7.98
N PHE A 17 -12.89 -5.27 -7.02
CA PHE A 17 -11.95 -6.13 -6.28
C PHE A 17 -12.39 -6.25 -4.82
N ASP A 18 -12.68 -7.46 -4.38
CA ASP A 18 -13.07 -7.72 -2.99
C ASP A 18 -11.82 -7.88 -2.10
N PHE A 19 -11.63 -6.97 -1.16
CA PHE A 19 -10.55 -7.05 -0.18
C PHE A 19 -10.90 -7.92 1.04
N ASN A 20 -12.13 -8.42 1.16
CA ASN A 20 -12.56 -9.31 2.24
C ASN A 20 -12.13 -10.76 2.05
N GLN A 21 -11.54 -11.10 0.89
CA GLN A 21 -10.92 -12.39 0.66
C GLN A 21 -9.66 -12.58 1.52
N PRO A 22 -9.37 -13.79 2.01
CA PRO A 22 -8.19 -14.06 2.82
C PRO A 22 -6.90 -14.04 1.98
N GLN A 23 -5.78 -13.64 2.59
CA GLN A 23 -4.47 -13.86 1.97
C GLN A 23 -4.12 -15.36 1.96
N LYS A 24 -3.78 -15.92 0.78
CA LYS A 24 -3.45 -17.35 0.59
C LYS A 24 -2.31 -17.89 1.49
N SER A 25 -1.48 -17.02 2.04
CA SER A 25 -0.35 -17.39 2.93
C SER A 25 -0.11 -16.28 3.95
N ALA A 26 -1.16 -15.93 4.70
CA ALA A 26 -1.05 -14.96 5.79
C ALA A 26 -0.09 -15.46 6.87
N GLY A 27 0.68 -14.54 7.46
CA GLY A 27 1.44 -14.83 8.68
C GLY A 27 0.54 -14.74 9.91
N ASN A 28 0.99 -15.27 11.04
CA ASN A 28 0.23 -15.21 12.30
C ASN A 28 -0.03 -13.78 12.80
N SER A 29 0.78 -12.82 12.34
CA SER A 29 0.73 -11.43 12.80
C SER A 29 -0.15 -10.51 11.93
N GLY A 30 -0.78 -11.05 10.89
CA GLY A 30 -1.70 -10.31 10.03
C GLY A 30 -1.67 -10.74 8.56
N GLU A 31 -2.52 -10.09 7.77
CA GLU A 31 -2.66 -10.29 6.34
C GLU A 31 -2.62 -8.98 5.55
N LEU A 32 -2.21 -9.08 4.29
CA LEU A 32 -2.12 -8.05 3.28
C LEU A 32 -2.81 -8.55 2.01
N VAL A 33 -4.00 -8.03 1.72
CA VAL A 33 -4.75 -8.38 0.51
C VAL A 33 -4.46 -7.32 -0.55
N ALA A 34 -3.81 -7.72 -1.64
CA ALA A 34 -3.28 -6.81 -2.65
C ALA A 34 -4.03 -6.86 -3.99
N ALA A 35 -4.57 -5.71 -4.39
CA ALA A 35 -5.03 -5.43 -5.74
C ALA A 35 -3.88 -4.83 -6.55
N ASN A 36 -3.40 -5.58 -7.54
CA ASN A 36 -2.38 -5.12 -8.49
C ASN A 36 -2.68 -5.70 -9.88
N ARG A 37 -1.94 -5.27 -10.90
CA ARG A 37 -2.14 -5.72 -12.30
C ARG A 37 -2.15 -7.25 -12.52
N LYS A 38 -1.60 -8.06 -11.62
CA LYS A 38 -1.64 -9.53 -11.70
C LYS A 38 -2.91 -10.12 -11.10
N THR A 39 -3.40 -9.55 -10.00
CA THR A 39 -4.58 -10.04 -9.26
C THR A 39 -5.88 -9.35 -9.68
N PHE A 40 -5.78 -8.16 -10.27
CA PHE A 40 -6.89 -7.32 -10.70
C PHE A 40 -6.55 -6.61 -12.02
N PRO A 41 -6.84 -7.24 -13.17
CA PRO A 41 -6.49 -6.72 -14.49
C PRO A 41 -7.05 -5.32 -14.81
N ALA A 42 -8.17 -4.93 -14.18
CA ALA A 42 -8.75 -3.59 -14.32
C ALA A 42 -7.79 -2.46 -13.90
N LEU A 43 -6.74 -2.75 -13.11
CA LEU A 43 -5.71 -1.77 -12.76
C LEU A 43 -4.67 -1.54 -13.87
N ILE A 44 -4.66 -2.33 -14.94
CA ILE A 44 -3.70 -2.15 -16.03
C ILE A 44 -3.82 -0.72 -16.58
N SER A 45 -2.69 0.01 -16.54
CA SER A 45 -2.54 1.40 -17.01
C SER A 45 -3.17 2.50 -16.15
N THR A 46 -3.67 2.16 -14.96
CA THR A 46 -4.01 3.16 -13.94
C THR A 46 -2.77 3.73 -13.23
N GLY A 47 -1.61 3.07 -13.37
CA GLY A 47 -0.41 3.38 -12.59
C GLY A 47 -0.55 3.11 -11.09
N SER A 48 -1.65 2.46 -10.68
CA SER A 48 -2.07 2.36 -9.28
C SER A 48 -2.12 0.91 -8.80
N GLY A 49 -2.05 0.76 -7.48
CA GLY A 49 -2.30 -0.48 -6.75
C GLY A 49 -2.85 -0.14 -5.37
N MET A 50 -3.50 -1.10 -4.74
CA MET A 50 -4.04 -0.91 -3.39
C MET A 50 -3.85 -2.19 -2.58
N VAL A 51 -3.54 -2.02 -1.30
CA VAL A 51 -3.43 -3.12 -0.34
C VAL A 51 -4.27 -2.76 0.86
N ILE A 52 -5.11 -3.69 1.33
CA ILE A 52 -5.73 -3.60 2.65
C ILE A 52 -4.97 -4.55 3.57
N GLY A 53 -4.33 -3.97 4.59
CA GLY A 53 -3.64 -4.71 5.63
C GLY A 53 -4.46 -4.82 6.89
N ARG A 54 -4.66 -6.06 7.37
CA ARG A 54 -5.25 -6.36 8.68
C ARG A 54 -4.14 -6.88 9.57
N ILE A 55 -3.53 -5.97 10.32
CA ILE A 55 -2.33 -6.24 11.13
C ILE A 55 -2.77 -6.37 12.59
N GLY A 56 -2.47 -7.50 13.22
CA GLY A 56 -2.77 -7.74 14.62
C GLY A 56 -1.87 -6.94 15.57
N PRO A 57 -2.14 -6.96 16.89
CA PRO A 57 -1.24 -6.41 17.88
C PRO A 57 0.18 -6.97 17.72
N TYR A 58 1.19 -6.09 17.79
CA TYR A 58 2.60 -6.42 17.55
C TYR A 58 2.95 -6.90 16.13
N GLY A 59 1.98 -6.94 15.22
CA GLY A 59 2.23 -7.20 13.80
C GLY A 59 2.96 -6.02 13.15
N MET A 60 3.78 -6.36 12.15
CA MET A 60 4.61 -5.40 11.44
C MET A 60 4.57 -5.75 9.95
N ASN A 61 4.31 -4.74 9.12
CA ASN A 61 4.66 -4.84 7.71
C ASN A 61 6.18 -4.65 7.59
N THR A 62 6.89 -5.64 7.05
CA THR A 62 8.35 -5.63 7.02
C THR A 62 8.87 -4.41 6.28
N PHE A 63 10.06 -3.94 6.66
CA PHE A 63 10.71 -2.85 5.94
C PHE A 63 10.88 -3.22 4.47
N HIS A 64 10.47 -2.32 3.60
CA HIS A 64 10.58 -2.47 2.16
C HIS A 64 10.62 -1.09 1.50
N ILE A 65 10.83 -1.11 0.20
CA ILE A 65 10.92 0.06 -0.67
C ILE A 65 10.01 -0.14 -1.88
N HIS A 66 9.64 0.96 -2.54
CA HIS A 66 8.89 0.94 -3.79
C HIS A 66 9.71 1.65 -4.87
N PRO A 67 10.42 0.91 -5.75
CA PRO A 67 11.36 1.51 -6.70
C PRO A 67 10.72 2.47 -7.72
N ARG A 68 9.39 2.41 -7.88
CA ARG A 68 8.65 3.08 -8.96
C ARG A 68 7.30 3.68 -8.53
N SER A 69 7.01 3.75 -7.23
CA SER A 69 5.70 4.21 -6.75
C SER A 69 5.79 4.82 -5.36
N ALA A 70 4.93 5.80 -5.08
CA ALA A 70 4.67 6.25 -3.72
C ALA A 70 3.52 5.43 -3.10
N GLU A 71 3.49 5.31 -1.78
CA GLU A 71 2.40 4.70 -1.01
C GLU A 71 1.69 5.77 -0.17
N LEU A 72 0.36 5.78 -0.21
CA LEU A 72 -0.45 6.61 0.69
C LEU A 72 -1.08 5.69 1.74
N GLN A 73 -0.53 5.70 2.96
CA GLN A 73 -0.94 4.81 4.02
C GLN A 73 -2.03 5.46 4.88
N LEU A 74 -3.27 5.00 4.71
CA LEU A 74 -4.45 5.45 5.46
C LEU A 74 -4.84 4.39 6.49
N VAL A 75 -5.07 4.80 7.73
CA VAL A 75 -5.65 3.90 8.74
C VAL A 75 -7.17 4.03 8.72
N VAL A 76 -7.87 2.91 8.52
CA VAL A 76 -9.35 2.85 8.59
C VAL A 76 -9.83 2.51 10.00
N GLN A 77 -9.11 1.65 10.72
CA GLN A 77 -9.42 1.24 12.09
C GLN A 77 -8.14 1.01 12.90
N GLY A 78 -8.19 1.27 14.20
CA GLY A 78 -7.06 1.05 15.11
C GLY A 78 -6.02 2.16 15.03
N ARG A 79 -4.74 1.81 15.19
CA ARG A 79 -3.63 2.77 15.19
C ARG A 79 -2.35 2.11 14.70
N LEU A 80 -1.57 2.83 13.88
CA LEU A 80 -0.26 2.39 13.41
C LEU A 80 0.84 3.36 13.84
N VAL A 81 2.00 2.79 14.13
CA VAL A 81 3.26 3.55 14.24
C VAL A 81 4.00 3.36 12.92
N THR A 82 4.26 4.44 12.20
CA THR A 82 5.01 4.40 10.95
C THR A 82 6.40 4.96 11.14
N LYS A 83 7.36 4.43 10.36
CA LYS A 83 8.71 4.98 10.26
C LYS A 83 9.14 4.93 8.80
N MET A 84 9.63 6.05 8.29
CA MET A 84 10.21 6.17 6.95
C MET A 84 11.55 6.87 7.06
N THR A 85 12.50 6.44 6.25
CA THR A 85 13.78 7.11 6.08
C THR A 85 13.90 7.51 4.60
N PRO A 86 13.61 8.77 4.24
CA PRO A 86 13.71 9.21 2.85
C PRO A 86 15.12 8.96 2.27
N GLU A 87 15.18 8.73 0.97
CA GLU A 87 16.44 8.60 0.22
C GLU A 87 17.03 9.98 -0.16
N ASN A 88 18.10 10.00 -0.95
CA ASN A 88 18.69 11.22 -1.54
C ASN A 88 19.16 12.29 -0.55
N GLY A 89 19.73 11.88 0.58
CA GLY A 89 20.41 12.81 1.48
C GLY A 89 19.47 13.77 2.22
N VAL A 90 18.20 13.40 2.43
CA VAL A 90 17.32 14.20 3.29
C VAL A 90 17.83 14.12 4.73
N LEU A 91 18.33 15.25 5.23
CA LEU A 91 18.87 15.39 6.59
C LEU A 91 17.84 16.03 7.54
N ASN A 92 18.03 15.78 8.83
CA ASN A 92 17.35 16.52 9.89
C ASN A 92 18.13 17.80 10.26
N VAL A 93 17.62 18.55 11.24
CA VAL A 93 18.23 19.82 11.70
C VAL A 93 19.65 19.68 12.24
N ASN A 94 20.07 18.46 12.60
CA ASN A 94 21.40 18.16 13.13
C ASN A 94 22.34 17.60 12.05
N GLY A 95 21.94 17.60 10.77
CA GLY A 95 22.75 17.06 9.68
C GLY A 95 22.78 15.53 9.57
N ASN A 96 21.96 14.81 10.35
CA ASN A 96 21.86 13.34 10.29
C ASN A 96 20.75 12.90 9.33
N ARG A 97 20.82 11.67 8.80
CA ARG A 97 19.76 11.11 7.93
C ARG A 97 18.40 11.22 8.62
N ARG A 98 17.44 11.84 7.94
CA ARG A 98 16.12 12.12 8.51
C ARG A 98 15.33 10.83 8.65
N VAL A 99 14.74 10.63 9.83
CA VAL A 99 13.73 9.60 10.08
C VAL A 99 12.41 10.30 10.38
N ILE A 100 11.39 9.99 9.59
CA ILE A 100 10.03 10.48 9.77
C ILE A 100 9.27 9.37 10.51
N ARG A 101 8.77 9.69 11.71
CA ARG A 101 8.02 8.76 12.55
C ARG A 101 6.69 9.39 12.93
N ASN A 102 5.59 8.69 12.64
CA ASN A 102 4.25 9.14 12.99
C ASN A 102 3.52 8.07 13.80
N VAL A 103 2.51 8.50 14.56
CA VAL A 103 1.46 7.62 15.10
C VAL A 103 0.17 8.09 14.45
N ILE A 104 -0.42 7.26 13.59
CA ILE A 104 -1.64 7.61 12.84
C ILE A 104 -2.79 6.70 13.25
N GLY A 105 -3.98 7.30 13.41
CA GLY A 105 -5.24 6.64 13.76
C GLY A 105 -6.27 6.73 12.63
N PRO A 106 -7.55 6.40 12.90
CA PRO A 106 -8.58 6.30 11.88
C PRO A 106 -8.74 7.60 11.09
N TYR A 107 -8.88 7.45 9.76
CA TYR A 107 -9.01 8.53 8.78
C TYR A 107 -7.81 9.49 8.72
N GLN A 108 -6.63 9.07 9.21
CA GLN A 108 -5.37 9.78 9.06
C GLN A 108 -4.45 9.06 8.07
N MET A 109 -3.76 9.83 7.24
CA MET A 109 -2.86 9.32 6.20
C MET A 109 -1.45 9.89 6.34
N THR A 110 -0.45 9.07 6.03
CA THR A 110 0.93 9.50 5.82
C THR A 110 1.44 8.98 4.47
N PRO A 111 2.20 9.78 3.72
CA PRO A 111 2.85 9.29 2.50
C PRO A 111 4.14 8.54 2.82
N PHE A 112 4.44 7.52 2.02
CA PHE A 112 5.76 6.99 1.79
C PHE A 112 6.17 7.30 0.36
N TYR A 113 7.28 8.00 0.18
CA TYR A 113 7.75 8.40 -1.15
C TYR A 113 8.37 7.23 -1.91
N GLN A 114 8.41 7.34 -3.23
CA GLN A 114 9.19 6.43 -4.07
C GLN A 114 10.66 6.43 -3.64
N GLY A 115 11.24 5.24 -3.62
CA GLY A 115 12.57 4.92 -3.12
C GLY A 115 12.53 3.47 -2.72
#